data_AF-A0A1X7RF34-F1
#
_entry.id   AF-A0A1X7RF34-F1
#
_cell.length_a   1.000
_cell.length_b   1.000
_cell.length_c   1.000
_cell.angle_alpha   90.00
_cell.angle_beta   90.00
_cell.angle_gamma   90.00
#
_symmetry.space_group_name_H-M   'P 1'
#
loop_
_entity.id
_entity.type
_entity.pdbx_description
1 polymer ?
#
loop_
_entity_poly.entity_id
_entity_poly.type
_entity_poly.pdbx_seq_one_letter_code
_entity_poly.pdbx_strand_id
1 'polypeptide(L)'
;MTVAETLSNAAETVKESVGLGHGHSAPSKHATREEMSAAKLPLAYRDSCAGLLIPLNKCRMDNYYLNWRCQDERHSYEKCQYEEFKLRVKKMDEIRAEKNGARSN
;
A
#
# COMPACT_ATOMS: atom_id res chain seq x y z
N MET A 1 -27.77 -15.57 17.57
CA MET A 1 -27.02 -14.74 16.61
C MET A 1 -27.57 -13.34 16.70
N THR A 2 -26.80 -12.42 17.26
CA THR A 2 -27.26 -11.05 17.51
C THR A 2 -27.11 -10.22 16.23
N VAL A 3 -27.95 -9.20 16.05
CA VAL A 3 -27.91 -8.29 14.88
C VAL A 3 -26.54 -7.59 14.75
N ALA A 4 -25.77 -7.50 15.83
CA ALA A 4 -24.41 -6.96 15.83
C ALA A 4 -23.39 -7.88 15.13
N GLU A 5 -23.56 -9.20 15.22
CA GLU A 5 -22.69 -10.19 14.57
C GLU A 5 -22.90 -10.18 13.05
N THR A 6 -24.14 -10.03 12.58
CA THR A 6 -24.46 -9.97 11.14
C THR A 6 -23.94 -8.69 10.49
N LEU A 7 -24.01 -7.55 11.18
CA LEU A 7 -23.44 -6.28 10.70
C LEU A 7 -21.91 -6.33 10.60
N SER A 8 -21.25 -6.97 11.56
CA SER A 8 -19.78 -7.13 11.55
C SER A 8 -19.32 -8.05 10.41
N ASN A 9 -20.04 -9.15 10.18
CA ASN A 9 -19.74 -10.06 9.07
C ASN A 9 -19.94 -9.41 7.69
N ALA A 10 -20.98 -8.59 7.54
CA ALA A 10 -21.21 -7.85 6.30
C ALA A 10 -20.09 -6.83 6.03
N ALA A 11 -19.61 -6.12 7.06
CA ALA A 11 -18.50 -5.17 6.94
C ALA A 11 -17.19 -5.86 6.53
N GLU A 12 -16.86 -7.00 7.12
CA GLU A 12 -15.67 -7.80 6.73
C GLU A 12 -15.79 -8.32 5.30
N THR A 13 -16.98 -8.78 4.88
CA THR A 13 -17.22 -9.24 3.50
C THR A 13 -17.07 -8.11 2.47
N VAL A 14 -17.52 -6.90 2.82
CA VAL A 14 -17.32 -5.70 1.98
C VAL A 14 -15.85 -5.31 1.95
N LYS A 15 -15.14 -5.40 3.07
CA LYS A 15 -13.69 -5.11 3.14
C LYS A 15 -12.86 -6.09 2.31
N GLU A 16 -13.24 -7.37 2.30
CA GLU A 16 -12.65 -8.41 1.47
C GLU A 16 -12.88 -8.12 -0.03
N SER A 17 -14.14 -7.86 -0.42
CA SER A 17 -14.54 -7.63 -1.81
C SER A 17 -14.01 -6.33 -2.42
N VAL A 18 -13.81 -5.28 -1.61
CA VAL A 18 -13.16 -4.02 -2.05
C VAL A 18 -11.63 -4.12 -1.94
N GLY A 19 -11.07 -5.25 -1.49
CA GLY A 19 -9.63 -5.50 -1.45
C GLY A 19 -8.88 -4.81 -0.30
N LEU A 20 -9.61 -4.28 0.69
CA LEU A 20 -9.07 -3.64 1.90
C LEU A 20 -8.75 -4.64 3.04
N GLY A 21 -8.98 -5.95 2.81
CA GLY A 21 -8.83 -7.00 3.81
C GLY A 21 -7.40 -7.50 4.06
N HIS A 22 -6.42 -7.11 3.25
CA HIS A 22 -5.06 -7.65 3.37
C HIS A 22 -4.36 -7.05 4.60
N GLY A 23 -4.26 -7.87 5.66
CA GLY A 23 -3.68 -7.53 6.95
C GLY A 23 -2.33 -6.82 6.83
N HIS A 24 -2.35 -5.50 7.01
CA HIS A 24 -1.17 -4.71 7.32
C HIS A 24 -0.82 -4.97 8.78
N SER A 25 0.07 -5.95 9.02
CA SER A 25 0.72 -6.15 10.32
C SER A 25 1.77 -5.05 10.55
N ALA A 26 1.31 -3.80 10.67
CA ALA A 26 1.96 -2.64 11.29
C ALA A 26 1.19 -1.38 10.85
N PRO A 27 1.03 -0.37 11.71
CA PRO A 27 0.52 0.93 11.30
C PRO A 27 1.61 1.63 10.47
N SER A 28 1.72 1.28 9.18
CA SER A 28 2.23 2.26 8.22
C SER A 28 1.26 3.42 8.30
N LYS A 29 1.73 4.59 8.76
CA LYS A 29 0.91 5.80 8.74
C LYS A 29 0.55 6.08 7.29
N HIS A 30 -0.55 5.51 6.82
CA HIS A 30 -1.07 5.80 5.49
C HIS A 30 -1.32 7.30 5.42
N ALA A 31 -0.68 7.97 4.47
CA ALA A 31 -0.89 9.39 4.27
C ALA A 31 -2.34 9.64 3.86
N THR A 32 -2.94 10.69 4.40
CA THR A 32 -4.26 11.13 3.96
C THR A 32 -4.20 11.64 2.52
N ARG A 33 -5.35 11.72 1.84
CA ARG A 33 -5.39 12.20 0.46
C ARG A 33 -4.95 13.66 0.36
N GLU A 34 -5.30 14.43 1.37
CA GLU A 34 -4.94 15.83 1.57
C GLU A 34 -3.41 15.97 1.74
N GLU A 35 -2.80 15.13 2.58
CA GLU A 35 -1.34 15.10 2.77
C GLU A 35 -0.58 14.75 1.48
N MET A 36 -1.03 13.74 0.75
CA MET A 36 -0.43 13.35 -0.54
C MET A 36 -0.54 14.46 -1.59
N SER A 37 -1.67 15.19 -1.59
CA SER A 37 -1.88 16.34 -2.47
C SER A 37 -0.99 17.52 -2.09
N ALA A 38 -0.91 17.84 -0.79
CA ALA A 38 -0.06 18.89 -0.26
C ALA A 38 1.44 18.63 -0.53
N ALA A 39 1.86 17.37 -0.42
CA ALA A 39 3.21 16.92 -0.77
C ALA A 39 3.46 16.81 -2.28
N LYS A 40 2.48 17.17 -3.13
CA LYS A 40 2.55 17.16 -4.59
C LYS A 40 3.02 15.82 -5.17
N LEU A 41 2.60 14.71 -4.57
CA LEU A 41 2.95 13.38 -5.07
C LEU A 41 2.28 13.11 -6.44
N PRO A 42 3.01 12.59 -7.44
CA PRO A 42 2.42 12.12 -8.69
C PRO A 42 1.44 10.97 -8.44
N LEU A 43 0.43 10.84 -9.30
CA LEU A 43 -0.65 9.84 -9.13
C LEU A 43 -0.11 8.40 -8.99
N ALA A 44 0.95 8.06 -9.72
CA ALA A 44 1.57 6.74 -9.68
C ALA A 44 2.15 6.36 -8.31
N TYR A 45 2.48 7.35 -7.46
CA TYR A 45 3.10 7.14 -6.15
C TYR A 45 2.15 7.41 -4.98
N ARG A 46 0.84 7.49 -5.25
CA ARG A 46 -0.22 7.64 -4.23
C ARG A 46 -0.74 6.26 -3.81
N ASP A 47 0.17 5.37 -3.49
CA ASP A 47 -0.07 4.00 -3.06
C ASP A 47 -0.16 3.88 -1.54
N SER A 48 -0.32 2.66 -1.04
CA SER A 48 -0.36 2.37 0.39
C SER A 48 0.94 2.77 1.12
N CYS A 49 2.05 2.92 0.40
CA CYS A 49 3.37 3.27 0.90
C CYS A 49 3.68 4.78 0.87
N ALA A 50 2.76 5.62 0.38
CA ALA A 50 2.96 7.07 0.22
C ALA A 50 3.35 7.79 1.54
N GLY A 51 2.92 7.28 2.69
CA GLY A 51 3.30 7.81 4.01
C GLY A 51 4.80 7.76 4.31
N LEU A 52 5.52 6.82 3.72
CA LEU A 52 7.00 6.73 3.83
C LEU A 52 7.71 7.58 2.76
N LEU A 53 7.04 7.86 1.64
CA LEU A 53 7.61 8.65 0.54
C LEU A 53 7.69 10.14 0.89
N ILE A 54 6.69 10.67 1.61
CA ILE A 54 6.67 12.07 2.05
C ILE A 54 7.92 12.43 2.89
N PRO A 55 8.26 11.71 3.98
CA PRO A 55 9.46 11.99 4.77
C PRO A 55 10.75 11.73 3.98
N LEU A 56 10.79 10.74 3.09
CA LEU A 56 11.94 10.49 2.21
C LEU A 56 12.20 11.69 1.28
N ASN A 57 11.14 12.24 0.66
CA ASN A 57 11.28 13.40 -0.22
C ASN A 57 11.72 14.65 0.55
N LYS A 58 11.24 14.81 1.79
CA LYS A 58 11.74 15.87 2.67
C LYS A 58 13.23 15.71 2.97
N CYS A 59 13.67 14.53 3.40
CA CYS A 59 15.08 14.25 3.67
C CYS A 59 15.97 14.50 2.44
N ARG A 60 15.50 14.09 1.24
CA ARG A 60 16.21 14.33 -0.02
C ARG A 60 16.37 15.81 -0.33
N MET A 61 15.34 16.61 -0.15
CA MET A 61 15.42 18.06 -0.36
C MET A 61 16.37 18.72 0.65
N ASP A 62 16.25 18.37 1.93
CA ASP A 62 17.06 18.96 3.01
C ASP A 62 18.55 18.62 2.87
N ASN A 63 18.88 17.45 2.30
CA ASN A 63 20.25 16.96 2.12
C ASN A 63 20.73 17.01 0.66
N TYR A 64 20.11 17.79 -0.22
CA TYR A 64 20.50 17.93 -1.63
C TYR A 64 20.67 16.59 -2.37
N TYR A 65 19.80 15.61 -2.09
CA TYR A 65 19.79 14.29 -2.69
C TYR A 65 21.09 13.48 -2.50
N LEU A 66 21.84 13.75 -1.43
CA LEU A 66 23.00 12.94 -1.08
C LEU A 66 22.59 11.51 -0.77
N ASN A 67 23.12 10.58 -1.57
CA ASN A 67 22.71 9.18 -1.54
C ASN A 67 22.84 8.54 -0.15
N TRP A 68 23.88 8.87 0.63
CA TRP A 68 24.14 8.21 1.92
C TRP A 68 23.36 8.78 3.12
N ARG A 69 22.69 9.94 2.99
CA ARG A 69 22.05 10.61 4.14
C ARG A 69 20.66 10.05 4.49
N CYS A 70 19.89 9.65 3.47
CA CYS A 70 18.49 9.22 3.63
C CYS A 70 18.33 7.71 3.36
N GLN A 71 19.29 6.90 3.81
CA GLN A 71 19.33 5.47 3.49
C GLN A 71 18.20 4.70 4.18
N ASP A 72 17.92 5.01 5.45
CA ASP A 72 16.90 4.31 6.22
C ASP A 72 15.48 4.59 5.70
N GLU A 73 15.18 5.86 5.39
CA GLU A 73 13.92 6.26 4.77
C GLU A 73 13.76 5.66 3.38
N ARG A 74 14.86 5.55 2.61
CA ARG A 74 14.84 4.91 1.30
C ARG A 74 14.52 3.43 1.42
N HIS A 75 15.25 2.72 2.28
CA HIS A 75 15.10 1.27 2.41
C HIS A 75 13.76 0.86 3.03
N SER A 76 13.23 1.66 3.95
CA SER A 76 11.88 1.45 4.48
C SER A 76 10.81 1.62 3.39
N TYR A 77 10.91 2.65 2.55
CA TYR A 77 10.01 2.84 1.41
C TYR A 77 10.12 1.69 0.38
N GLU A 78 11.33 1.29 0.01
CA GLU A 78 11.57 0.18 -0.93
C GLU A 78 11.04 -1.16 -0.39
N LYS A 79 11.21 -1.43 0.91
CA LYS A 79 10.67 -2.63 1.55
C LYS A 79 9.14 -2.65 1.49
N CYS A 80 8.48 -1.52 1.77
CA CYS A 80 7.03 -1.41 1.67
C CYS A 80 6.54 -1.74 0.25
N GLN A 81 7.18 -1.14 -0.77
CA GLN A 81 6.85 -1.40 -2.18
C GLN A 81 7.02 -2.86 -2.57
N TYR A 82 8.08 -3.49 -2.08
CA TYR A 82 8.33 -4.91 -2.34
C TYR A 82 7.26 -5.80 -1.69
N GLU A 83 6.83 -5.49 -0.48
CA GLU A 83 5.75 -6.21 0.20
C GLU A 83 4.41 -6.06 -0.53
N GLU A 84 4.06 -4.84 -0.97
CA GLU A 84 2.87 -4.58 -1.77
C GLU A 84 2.92 -5.30 -3.13
N PHE A 85 4.08 -5.32 -3.79
CA PHE A 85 4.27 -6.06 -5.03
C PHE A 85 4.01 -7.56 -4.85
N LYS A 86 4.53 -8.18 -3.78
CA LYS A 86 4.26 -9.60 -3.49
C LYS A 86 2.77 -9.88 -3.31
N LEU A 87 2.02 -8.96 -2.69
CA LEU A 87 0.57 -9.10 -2.56
C LEU A 87 -0.12 -9.04 -3.93
N ARG A 88 0.30 -8.11 -4.80
CA ARG A 88 -0.22 -8.04 -6.18
C ARG A 88 0.09 -9.29 -6.99
N VAL A 89 1.27 -9.89 -6.81
CA VAL A 89 1.63 -11.16 -7.48
C VAL A 89 0.72 -12.29 -7.00
N LYS A 90 0.52 -12.43 -5.69
CA LYS A 90 -0.41 -13.44 -5.13
C LYS A 90 -1.82 -13.30 -5.71
N LYS A 91 -2.35 -12.07 -5.75
CA LYS A 91 -3.65 -11.79 -6.36
C LYS A 91 -3.72 -12.15 -7.85
N MET A 92 -2.63 -11.91 -8.59
CA MET A 92 -2.57 -12.28 -10.01
C MET A 92 -2.49 -13.79 -10.21
N ASP A 93 -1.84 -14.51 -9.30
CA ASP A 93 -1.79 -15.97 -9.34
C ASP A 93 -3.15 -16.59 -9.00
N GLU A 94 -3.91 -16.02 -8.05
CA GLU A 94 -5.31 -16.36 -7.77
C GLU A 94 -6.19 -16.18 -9.01
N ILE A 95 -6.14 -15.00 -9.65
CA ILE A 95 -6.90 -14.72 -10.89
C ILE A 95 -6.50 -15.68 -12.01
N ARG A 96 -5.21 -16.03 -12.11
CA ARG A 96 -4.73 -16.98 -13.13
C ARG A 96 -5.26 -18.39 -12.87
N ALA A 97 -5.32 -18.81 -11.60
CA ALA A 97 -5.90 -20.10 -11.22
C ALA A 97 -7.39 -20.18 -11.57
N GLU A 98 -8.15 -19.11 -11.30
CA GLU A 98 -9.57 -19.01 -11.70
C GLU A 98 -9.78 -19.09 -13.22
N LYS A 99 -8.83 -18.57 -13.99
CA LYS A 99 -8.84 -18.59 -15.47
C LYS A 99 -8.22 -19.85 -16.08
N ASN A 100 -8.05 -20.93 -15.31
CA ASN A 100 -7.44 -22.19 -15.77
C ASN A 100 -6.06 -21.99 -16.42
N GLY A 101 -5.24 -21.06 -15.90
CA GLY A 101 -3.90 -20.79 -16.43
C GLY A 101 -3.85 -19.81 -17.60
N ALA A 102 -4.99 -19.33 -18.11
CA ALA A 102 -5.00 -18.34 -19.18
C ALA A 102 -4.42 -17.00 -18.71
N ARG A 103 -3.54 -16.43 -19.54
CA ARG A 103 -2.98 -15.10 -19.30
C ARG A 103 -4.10 -14.07 -19.50
N SER A 104 -4.16 -13.08 -18.61
CA SER A 104 -5.23 -12.07 -18.59
C SER A 104 -5.08 -10.96 -19.64
N ASN A 105 -4.11 -11.05 -20.56
CA ASN A 105 -3.79 -10.03 -21.56
C ASN A 105 -3.94 -10.52 -23.00
#